data_AF-A0A5T0T9E9-F1
#
_entry.id   AF-A0A5T0T9E9-F1
#
_cell.length_a   1.000
_cell.length_b   1.000
_cell.length_c   1.000
_cell.angle_alpha   90.00
_cell.angle_beta   90.00
_cell.angle_gamma   90.00
#
_symmetry.space_group_name_H-M   'P 1'
#
loop_
_entity.id
_entity.type
_entity.pdbx_description
1 polymer ?
#
loop_
_entity_poly.entity_id
_entity_poly.type
_entity_poly.pdbx_seq_one_letter_code
_entity_poly.pdbx_strand_id
1 'polypeptide(L)'
;AIKGGANVDMQTLLDPKSEYNETLLFEAVEEAETYRVTQLLIELGANVNFATPRTPLDDAKGSRNKKLLKDAGAMTSEQIRKKFNLPAYDSSHCEIDGKTDFDLLGKYHDEYSKLLNDAIKKAKESE
;
A
#
# COMPACT_ATOMS: atom_id res chain seq x y z
N ALA A 1 6.99 22.54 -6.18
CA ALA A 1 6.31 21.77 -5.11
C ALA A 1 5.91 22.74 -4.00
N ILE A 2 4.64 22.76 -3.62
CA ILE A 2 4.18 23.53 -2.46
C ILE A 2 4.83 22.89 -1.23
N LYS A 3 5.77 23.59 -0.59
CA LYS A 3 6.42 23.23 0.69
C LYS A 3 5.44 23.41 1.87
N GLY A 4 4.24 22.84 1.75
CA GLY A 4 3.35 22.70 2.90
C GLY A 4 3.73 21.40 3.60
N GLY A 5 4.24 21.47 4.83
CA GLY A 5 4.71 20.31 5.60
C GLY A 5 3.64 19.29 6.03
N ALA A 6 2.56 19.16 5.27
CA ALA A 6 1.56 18.12 5.49
C ALA A 6 2.12 16.77 5.01
N ASN A 7 2.12 15.77 5.89
CA ASN A 7 2.46 14.41 5.51
C ASN A 7 1.33 13.83 4.66
N VAL A 8 1.55 13.71 3.35
CA VAL A 8 0.58 13.15 2.39
C VAL A 8 0.45 11.62 2.50
N ASP A 9 1.37 10.97 3.21
CA ASP A 9 1.34 9.53 3.54
C ASP A 9 0.77 9.28 4.95
N MET A 10 -0.04 10.21 5.48
CA MET A 10 -0.78 9.97 6.71
C MET A 10 -1.70 8.77 6.50
N GLN A 11 -1.57 7.78 7.38
CA GLN A 11 -2.47 6.65 7.41
C GLN A 11 -3.84 7.07 7.95
N THR A 12 -4.90 6.49 7.41
CA THR A 12 -6.26 6.57 7.94
C THR A 12 -6.32 5.81 9.27
N LEU A 13 -7.32 6.09 10.11
CA LEU A 13 -7.51 5.43 11.41
C LEU A 13 -8.67 4.42 11.33
N LEU A 14 -8.68 3.59 10.28
CA LEU A 14 -9.78 2.64 10.04
C LEU A 14 -9.79 1.50 11.06
N ASP A 15 -8.62 0.94 11.37
CA ASP A 15 -8.43 -0.03 12.46
C ASP A 15 -7.40 0.50 13.47
N PRO A 16 -7.82 0.92 14.68
CA PRO A 16 -6.91 1.41 15.70
C PRO A 16 -5.99 0.33 16.30
N LYS A 17 -6.20 -0.94 15.97
CA LYS A 17 -5.32 -2.04 16.41
C LYS A 17 -4.22 -2.38 15.40
N SER A 18 -4.33 -1.94 14.15
CA SER A 18 -3.34 -2.22 13.10
C SER A 18 -2.21 -1.18 13.11
N GLU A 19 -0.98 -1.65 12.92
CA GLU A 19 0.19 -0.80 12.71
C GLU A 19 0.26 -0.20 11.29
N TYR A 20 -0.46 -0.81 10.34
CA TYR A 20 -0.48 -0.43 8.92
C TYR A 20 -1.91 -0.27 8.39
N ASN A 21 -2.41 0.95 8.47
CA ASN A 21 -3.64 1.38 7.83
C ASN A 21 -3.37 2.01 6.45
N GLU A 22 -4.41 2.07 5.63
CA GLU A 22 -4.39 2.67 4.31
C GLU A 22 -4.01 4.16 4.35
N THR A 23 -3.49 4.70 3.24
CA THR A 23 -3.23 6.15 3.12
C THR A 23 -4.34 6.82 2.31
N LEU A 24 -4.37 8.15 2.28
CA LEU A 24 -5.29 8.88 1.41
C LEU A 24 -5.18 8.48 -0.08
N LEU A 25 -4.02 7.98 -0.52
CA LEU A 25 -3.85 7.51 -1.89
C LEU A 25 -4.60 6.19 -2.13
N PHE A 26 -4.70 5.29 -1.15
CA PHE A 26 -5.52 4.08 -1.26
C PHE A 26 -6.99 4.44 -1.47
N GLU A 27 -7.55 5.22 -0.55
CA GLU A 27 -8.94 5.70 -0.61
C GLU A 27 -9.27 6.38 -1.95
N ALA A 28 -8.35 7.21 -2.45
CA ALA A 28 -8.55 7.92 -3.70
C ALA A 28 -8.54 6.98 -4.92
N VAL A 29 -7.81 5.87 -4.90
CA VAL A 29 -7.71 4.98 -6.08
C VAL A 29 -8.84 3.96 -6.12
N GLU A 30 -9.53 3.71 -5.02
CA GLU A 30 -10.67 2.78 -4.96
C GLU A 30 -11.89 3.25 -5.76
N GLU A 31 -12.00 4.54 -6.06
CA GLU A 31 -13.07 5.10 -6.88
C GLU A 31 -12.52 5.54 -8.25
N ALA A 32 -13.23 5.23 -9.34
CA ALA A 32 -12.70 5.51 -10.68
C ALA A 32 -12.74 7.01 -11.03
N GLU A 33 -13.68 7.73 -10.42
CA GLU A 33 -14.05 9.12 -10.65
C GLU A 33 -13.11 10.10 -9.93
N THR A 34 -12.43 9.65 -8.87
CA THR A 34 -11.52 10.42 -8.01
C THR A 34 -10.12 10.58 -8.60
N TYR A 35 -9.90 10.27 -9.87
CA TYR A 35 -8.58 10.33 -10.52
C TYR A 35 -7.85 11.66 -10.43
N ARG A 36 -8.57 12.78 -10.27
CA ARG A 36 -7.95 14.10 -10.02
C ARG A 36 -7.34 14.21 -8.63
N VAL A 37 -7.96 13.55 -7.63
CA VAL A 37 -7.43 13.45 -6.27
C VAL A 37 -6.19 12.55 -6.28
N THR A 38 -6.26 11.39 -6.93
CA THR A 38 -5.10 10.51 -7.16
C THR A 38 -3.93 11.27 -7.77
N GLN A 39 -4.17 12.03 -8.85
CA GLN A 39 -3.16 12.85 -9.50
C GLN A 39 -2.54 13.86 -8.51
N LEU A 40 -3.39 14.61 -7.78
CA LEU A 40 -2.92 15.60 -6.81
C LEU A 40 -2.05 14.99 -5.72
N LEU A 41 -2.44 13.84 -5.16
CA LEU A 41 -1.68 13.16 -4.11
C LEU A 41 -0.30 12.70 -4.61
N ILE A 42 -0.24 12.14 -5.83
CA ILE A 42 1.03 11.78 -6.48
C ILE A 42 1.91 13.02 -6.68
N GLU A 43 1.36 14.12 -7.18
CA GLU A 43 2.09 15.39 -7.39
C GLU A 43 2.61 16.01 -6.08
N LEU A 44 1.92 15.76 -4.96
CA LEU A 44 2.35 16.15 -3.62
C LEU A 44 3.39 15.20 -3.00
N GLY A 45 3.75 14.12 -3.69
CA GLY A 45 4.79 13.19 -3.29
C GLY A 45 4.30 12.00 -2.46
N ALA A 46 3.02 11.63 -2.56
CA ALA A 46 2.51 10.43 -1.91
C ALA A 46 3.29 9.18 -2.35
N ASN A 47 3.58 8.30 -1.40
CA ASN A 47 4.24 7.04 -1.65
C ASN A 47 3.31 6.07 -2.41
N VAL A 48 3.45 6.06 -3.73
CA VAL A 48 2.66 5.19 -4.63
C VAL A 48 2.85 3.69 -4.42
N ASN A 49 3.81 3.30 -3.59
CA ASN A 49 4.13 1.92 -3.24
C ASN A 49 3.92 1.62 -1.74
N PHE A 50 3.27 2.49 -0.96
CA PHE A 50 2.94 2.18 0.44
C PHE A 50 2.13 0.88 0.49
N ALA A 51 2.46 -0.02 1.42
CA ALA A 51 1.89 -1.37 1.45
C ALA A 51 1.10 -1.66 2.74
N THR A 52 -0.10 -2.22 2.57
CA THR A 52 -1.02 -2.70 3.62
C THR A 52 -1.67 -4.03 3.22
N PRO A 53 -1.02 -5.17 3.48
CA PRO A 53 -0.29 -6.04 2.53
C PRO A 53 -0.46 -5.87 1.00
N ARG A 54 -1.47 -5.14 0.53
CA ARG A 54 -1.72 -4.70 -0.86
C ARG A 54 -1.06 -3.35 -1.12
N THR A 55 -1.04 -2.88 -2.36
CA THR A 55 -0.59 -1.51 -2.72
C THR A 55 -1.69 -0.72 -3.41
N PRO A 56 -1.58 0.62 -3.55
CA PRO A 56 -2.56 1.40 -4.29
C PRO A 56 -2.80 0.86 -5.71
N LEU A 57 -1.78 0.28 -6.37
CA LEU A 57 -1.97 -0.29 -7.71
C LEU A 57 -2.79 -1.60 -7.71
N ASP A 58 -2.73 -2.36 -6.61
CA ASP A 58 -3.51 -3.58 -6.45
C ASP A 58 -5.02 -3.29 -6.39
N ASP A 59 -5.41 -2.20 -5.72
CA ASP A 59 -6.81 -1.89 -5.41
C ASP A 59 -7.40 -0.77 -6.29
N ALA A 60 -6.56 -0.13 -7.12
CA ALA A 60 -6.99 0.93 -8.04
C ALA A 60 -8.14 0.50 -8.98
N LYS A 61 -9.25 1.22 -8.93
CA LYS A 61 -10.35 1.14 -9.89
C LYS A 61 -10.20 2.20 -10.99
N GLY A 62 -10.73 1.91 -12.18
CA GLY A 62 -10.68 2.81 -13.34
C GLY A 62 -9.33 2.83 -14.07
N SER A 63 -9.36 3.06 -15.39
CA SER A 63 -8.15 3.07 -16.22
C SER A 63 -7.25 4.27 -15.96
N ARG A 64 -7.82 5.43 -15.56
CA ARG A 64 -7.06 6.65 -15.29
C ARG A 64 -6.19 6.54 -14.03
N ASN A 65 -6.73 6.05 -12.91
CA ASN A 65 -5.96 5.79 -11.68
C ASN A 65 -4.81 4.81 -11.95
N LYS A 66 -5.11 3.67 -12.58
CA LYS A 66 -4.08 2.68 -12.94
C LYS A 66 -2.97 3.26 -13.80
N LYS A 67 -3.31 4.15 -14.75
CA LYS A 67 -2.31 4.82 -15.58
C LYS A 67 -1.45 5.78 -14.76
N LEU A 68 -2.06 6.66 -13.96
CA LEU A 68 -1.35 7.62 -13.12
C LEU A 68 -0.36 6.94 -12.16
N LEU A 69 -0.80 5.86 -11.50
CA LEU A 69 0.04 5.08 -10.60
C LEU A 69 1.24 4.44 -11.34
N LYS A 70 0.99 3.78 -12.49
CA LYS A 70 2.06 3.16 -13.28
C LYS A 70 3.06 4.18 -13.81
N ASP A 71 2.58 5.32 -14.31
CA ASP A 71 3.43 6.42 -14.78
C ASP A 71 4.31 6.96 -13.65
N ALA A 72 3.81 6.94 -12.41
CA ALA A 72 4.54 7.35 -11.20
C ALA A 72 5.45 6.24 -10.62
N GLY A 73 5.57 5.08 -11.26
CA GLY A 73 6.41 3.98 -10.80
C GLY A 73 5.78 3.09 -9.70
N ALA A 74 4.46 3.10 -9.56
CA ALA A 74 3.76 2.17 -8.69
C ALA A 74 3.92 0.73 -9.19
N MET A 75 4.01 -0.20 -8.23
CA MET A 75 4.11 -1.63 -8.40
C MET A 75 3.03 -2.31 -7.56
N THR A 76 2.55 -3.46 -8.01
CA THR A 76 1.72 -4.34 -7.19
C THR A 76 2.56 -4.95 -6.06
N SER A 77 1.91 -5.37 -4.97
CA SER A 77 2.55 -6.15 -3.89
C SER A 77 3.31 -7.37 -4.44
N GLU A 78 2.76 -8.06 -5.45
CA GLU A 78 3.42 -9.20 -6.11
C GLU A 78 4.69 -8.78 -6.86
N GLN A 79 4.66 -7.65 -7.57
CA GLN A 79 5.82 -7.11 -8.28
C GLN A 79 6.92 -6.70 -7.30
N ILE A 80 6.58 -6.03 -6.20
CA ILE A 80 7.51 -5.67 -5.12
C ILE A 80 8.14 -6.93 -4.54
N ARG A 81 7.32 -7.94 -4.20
CA ARG A 81 7.80 -9.22 -3.68
C ARG A 81 8.83 -9.85 -4.61
N LYS A 82 8.51 -9.96 -5.90
CA LYS A 82 9.43 -10.55 -6.90
C LYS A 82 10.69 -9.71 -7.07
N LYS A 83 10.56 -8.39 -7.14
CA LYS A 83 11.69 -7.45 -7.31
C LYS A 83 12.71 -7.56 -6.17
N PHE A 84 12.24 -7.72 -4.94
CA PHE A 84 13.08 -7.79 -3.74
C PHE A 84 13.29 -9.21 -3.20
N ASN A 85 12.89 -10.24 -3.95
CA ASN A 85 13.00 -11.66 -3.58
C ASN A 85 12.43 -11.97 -2.18
N LEU A 86 11.26 -11.40 -1.87
CA LEU A 86 10.57 -11.58 -0.59
C LEU A 86 9.74 -12.88 -0.59
N PRO A 87 9.46 -13.47 0.59
CA PRO A 87 8.57 -14.64 0.70
C PRO A 87 7.18 -14.36 0.10
N ALA A 88 6.51 -15.42 -0.36
CA ALA A 88 5.13 -15.35 -0.79
C ALA A 88 4.22 -14.92 0.38
N TYR A 89 3.19 -14.15 0.05
CA TYR A 89 2.08 -13.92 0.96
C TYR A 89 1.32 -15.23 1.14
N ASP A 90 1.22 -15.72 2.37
CA ASP A 90 0.55 -16.96 2.73
C ASP A 90 -0.05 -16.84 4.13
N SER A 91 -1.35 -16.55 4.18
CA SER A 91 -2.13 -16.45 5.42
C SER A 91 -2.77 -17.78 5.84
N SER A 92 -2.39 -18.92 5.25
CA SER A 92 -2.99 -20.23 5.59
C SER A 92 -2.82 -20.60 7.06
N HIS A 93 -1.73 -20.15 7.69
CA HIS A 93 -1.47 -20.34 9.12
C HIS A 93 -2.38 -19.50 10.04
N CYS A 94 -3.13 -18.54 9.48
CA CYS A 94 -4.15 -17.78 10.20
C CYS A 94 -5.50 -18.52 10.22
N GLU A 95 -5.61 -19.70 9.61
CA GLU A 95 -6.82 -20.53 9.69
C GLU A 95 -6.68 -21.59 10.80
N ILE A 96 -7.63 -21.59 11.74
CA ILE A 96 -7.74 -22.56 12.83
C ILE A 96 -9.07 -23.29 12.68
N ASP A 97 -9.02 -24.62 12.60
CA ASP A 97 -10.20 -25.48 12.41
C ASP A 97 -11.09 -25.06 11.22
N GLY A 98 -10.45 -24.61 10.12
CA GLY A 98 -11.13 -24.18 8.89
C GLY A 98 -11.82 -22.81 9.01
N LYS A 99 -11.48 -22.01 10.03
CA LYS A 99 -11.97 -20.64 10.19
C LYS A 99 -10.79 -19.68 10.31
N THR A 100 -10.90 -18.53 9.65
CA THR A 100 -9.92 -17.45 9.80
C THR A 100 -9.94 -16.91 11.23
N ASP A 101 -8.79 -16.93 11.88
CA ASP A 101 -8.52 -16.18 13.09
C ASP A 101 -8.11 -14.75 12.70
N PHE A 102 -9.00 -13.79 12.94
CA PHE A 102 -8.79 -12.40 12.54
C PHE A 102 -7.71 -11.69 13.35
N ASP A 103 -7.45 -12.13 14.60
CA ASP A 103 -6.37 -11.55 15.41
C ASP A 103 -5.00 -12.00 14.89
N LEU A 104 -4.87 -13.27 14.48
CA LEU A 104 -3.68 -13.77 13.79
C LEU A 104 -3.51 -13.13 12.41
N LEU A 105 -4.59 -13.00 11.65
CA LEU A 105 -4.56 -12.39 10.33
C LEU A 105 -4.12 -10.92 10.40
N GLY A 106 -4.65 -10.14 11.35
CA GLY A 106 -4.25 -8.75 11.56
C GLY A 106 -2.76 -8.61 11.86
N LYS A 107 -2.22 -9.45 12.76
CA LYS A 107 -0.77 -9.47 13.05
C LYS A 107 0.06 -9.84 11.83
N TYR A 108 -0.37 -10.84 11.08
CA TYR A 108 0.33 -11.25 9.85
C TYR A 108 0.29 -10.15 8.78
N HIS A 109 -0.84 -9.44 8.64
CA HIS A 109 -0.93 -8.27 7.78
C HIS A 109 0.07 -7.18 8.18
N ASP A 110 0.17 -6.85 9.47
CA ASP A 110 1.13 -5.85 9.95
C ASP A 110 2.58 -6.28 9.69
N GLU A 111 2.93 -7.54 10.01
CA GLU A 111 4.27 -8.10 9.76
C GLU A 111 4.65 -8.09 8.27
N TYR A 112 3.71 -8.50 7.41
CA TYR A 112 3.96 -8.56 5.97
C TYR A 112 3.98 -7.16 5.32
N SER A 113 3.13 -6.24 5.79
CA SER A 113 3.17 -4.82 5.38
C SER A 113 4.51 -4.19 5.73
N LYS A 114 5.01 -4.43 6.94
CA LYS A 114 6.34 -3.99 7.37
C LYS A 114 7.44 -4.52 6.46
N LEU A 115 7.42 -5.83 6.16
CA LEU A 115 8.38 -6.46 5.26
C LEU A 115 8.44 -5.78 3.88
N LEU A 116 7.28 -5.49 3.27
CA LEU A 116 7.20 -4.82 1.99
C LEU A 116 7.73 -3.37 2.07
N ASN A 117 7.27 -2.60 3.05
CA ASN A 117 7.68 -1.20 3.22
C ASN A 117 9.17 -1.05 3.54
N ASP A 118 9.74 -1.94 4.36
CA ASP A 118 11.17 -1.96 4.66
C ASP A 118 12.02 -2.23 3.41
N ALA A 119 11.59 -3.15 2.55
CA ALA A 119 12.28 -3.43 1.29
C ALA A 119 12.26 -2.22 0.34
N ILE A 120 11.11 -1.54 0.23
CA ILE A 120 10.96 -0.32 -0.57
C ILE A 120 11.84 0.80 -0.02
N LYS A 121 11.85 0.99 1.30
CA LYS A 121 12.65 2.04 1.95
C LYS A 121 14.14 1.82 1.73
N LYS A 122 14.64 0.59 1.96
CA LYS A 122 16.06 0.25 1.75
C LYS A 122 16.51 0.52 0.31
N ALA A 123 15.65 0.24 -0.68
CA ALA A 123 15.95 0.51 -2.08
C ALA A 123 16.15 2.01 -2.35
N LYS A 124 15.30 2.88 -1.78
CA LYS A 124 15.42 4.35 -1.90
C LYS A 124 16.67 4.92 -1.23
N GLU A 125 17.15 4.29 -0.15
CA GLU A 125 18.37 4.72 0.55
C GLU A 125 19.67 4.29 -0.16
N SER A 126 19.57 3.36 -1.11
CA SER A 126 20.70 2.85 -1.90
C SER A 126 20.89 3.53 -3.26
N GLU A 127 20.02 4.47 -3.62
CA GLU A 127 20.07 5.31 -4.82
C GLU A 127 20.84 6.62 -4.57
#